data_AF-A0A1Y1NF97-F1
#
_entry.id   AF-A0A1Y1NF97-F1
#
_cell.length_a   1.000
_cell.length_b   1.000
_cell.length_c   1.000
_cell.angle_alpha   90.00
_cell.angle_beta   90.00
_cell.angle_gamma   90.00
#
_symmetry.space_group_name_H-M   'P 1'
#
loop_
_entity.id
_entity.type
_entity.pdbx_description
1 polymer ?
#
loop_
_entity_poly.entity_id
_entity_poly.type
_entity_poly.pdbx_seq_one_letter_code
_entity_poly.pdbx_strand_id
1 'polypeptide(L)'
;GAYRRWVCSSLVPHFLHGDVELRVRPCRSVCQSVEEQCPYMLPGDRAPAHPTQYAGEPTFLCLDPNIPETGEQRLKSSHGDEDCCYTHCGSAGRGLCVNCPGRPS
;
A
#
# COMPACT_ATOMS: atom_id res chain seq x y z
N GLY A 1 -12.72 3.91 5.24
CA GLY A 1 -11.57 3.83 6.16
C GLY A 1 -10.28 3.63 5.40
N ALA A 2 -9.15 3.91 6.05
CA ALA A 2 -7.81 3.73 5.49
C ALA A 2 -7.55 2.29 5.05
N TYR A 3 -7.87 1.30 5.89
CA TYR A 3 -7.71 -0.12 5.55
C TYR A 3 -8.41 -0.52 4.25
N ARG A 4 -9.68 -0.13 4.06
CA ARG A 4 -10.42 -0.40 2.82
C ARG A 4 -9.72 0.19 1.59
N ARG A 5 -9.19 1.42 1.70
CA ARG A 5 -8.47 2.09 0.60
C ARG A 5 -7.19 1.33 0.26
N TRP A 6 -6.41 0.95 1.27
CA TRP A 6 -5.21 0.13 1.08
C TRP A 6 -5.54 -1.24 0.46
N VAL A 7 -6.55 -1.96 0.96
CA VAL A 7 -6.98 -3.25 0.38
C VAL A 7 -7.37 -3.09 -1.09
N CYS A 8 -8.18 -2.07 -1.43
CA CYS A 8 -8.53 -1.79 -2.82
C CYS A 8 -7.28 -1.48 -3.66
N SER A 9 -6.32 -0.72 -3.12
CA SER A 9 -5.08 -0.38 -3.85
C SER A 9 -4.19 -1.59 -4.15
N SER A 10 -4.22 -2.60 -3.28
CA SER A 10 -3.46 -3.85 -3.44
C SER A 10 -4.15 -4.85 -4.38
N LEU A 11 -5.48 -4.90 -4.36
CA LEU A 11 -6.28 -5.87 -5.11
C LEU A 11 -6.71 -5.38 -6.51
N VAL A 12 -6.89 -4.07 -6.67
CA VAL A 12 -7.40 -3.47 -7.92
C VAL A 12 -6.25 -2.69 -8.57
N PRO A 13 -5.70 -3.17 -9.70
CA PRO A 13 -4.65 -2.45 -10.40
C PRO A 13 -5.23 -1.20 -11.09
N HIS A 14 -4.49 -0.10 -11.02
CA HIS A 14 -4.75 1.11 -11.79
C HIS A 14 -3.70 1.27 -12.89
N PHE A 15 -4.15 1.77 -14.03
CA PHE A 15 -3.31 1.98 -15.20
C PHE A 15 -3.46 3.42 -15.68
N LEU A 16 -2.33 4.04 -16.02
CA LEU A 16 -2.30 5.30 -16.77
C LEU A 16 -2.44 4.99 -18.26
N HIS A 17 -3.24 5.80 -18.95
CA HIS A 17 -3.48 5.62 -20.38
C HIS A 17 -2.58 6.58 -21.17
N GLY A 18 -1.69 6.01 -21.98
CA GLY A 18 -0.78 6.76 -22.86
C GLY A 18 -0.32 5.87 -24.01
N ASP A 19 0.86 6.16 -24.60
CA ASP A 19 1.43 5.33 -25.66
C ASP A 19 1.72 3.88 -25.21
N VAL A 20 1.98 3.70 -23.92
CA VAL A 20 2.14 2.40 -23.28
C VAL A 20 1.28 2.39 -22.01
N GLU A 21 0.49 1.33 -21.84
CA GLU A 21 -0.29 1.13 -20.62
C GLU A 21 0.65 0.88 -19.43
N LEU A 22 0.64 1.79 -18.46
CA LEU A 22 1.52 1.73 -17.30
C LEU A 22 0.71 1.41 -16.04
N ARG A 23 0.99 0.26 -15.42
CA ARG A 23 0.48 -0.03 -14.07
C ARG A 23 1.08 0.95 -13.06
N VAL A 24 0.23 1.74 -12.44
CA VAL A 24 0.64 2.65 -11.36
C VAL A 24 0.26 2.04 -10.01
N ARG A 25 1.21 2.03 -9.08
CA ARG A 25 1.04 1.47 -7.73
C ARG A 25 0.76 2.58 -6.71
N PRO A 26 0.11 2.29 -5.58
CA PRO A 26 -0.16 3.30 -4.57
C PRO A 26 1.15 3.80 -3.96
N CYS A 27 1.19 5.07 -3.56
CA CYS A 27 2.31 5.61 -2.81
C CYS A 27 2.39 4.94 -1.44
N ARG A 28 3.60 4.91 -0.85
CA ARG A 28 3.80 4.34 0.48
C ARG A 28 2.95 4.99 1.57
N SER A 29 2.63 6.28 1.42
CA SER A 29 1.70 7.01 2.30
C SER A 29 0.31 6.39 2.39
N VAL A 30 -0.16 5.67 1.36
CA VAL A 30 -1.44 4.95 1.42
C VAL A 30 -1.39 3.84 2.48
N CYS A 31 -0.28 3.12 2.56
CA CYS A 31 -0.04 2.12 3.60
C CYS A 31 0.08 2.80 4.99
N GLN A 32 0.89 3.85 5.11
CA GLN A 32 1.11 4.56 6.38
C GLN A 32 -0.20 5.10 6.99
N SER A 33 -1.13 5.54 6.13
CA SER A 33 -2.46 5.97 6.59
C SER A 33 -3.24 4.89 7.34
N VAL A 34 -2.95 3.61 7.10
CA VAL A 34 -3.53 2.48 7.84
C VAL A 34 -2.88 2.37 9.22
N GLU A 35 -1.55 2.46 9.29
CA GLU A 35 -0.79 2.41 10.55
C GLU A 35 -1.23 3.54 11.50
N GLU A 36 -1.51 4.73 10.97
CA GLU A 36 -1.89 5.90 11.76
C GLU A 36 -3.36 5.89 12.22
N GLN A 37 -4.28 5.40 11.38
CA GLN A 37 -5.73 5.58 11.60
C GLN A 37 -6.43 4.33 12.13
N CYS A 38 -5.86 3.14 11.92
CA CYS A 38 -6.52 1.89 12.31
C CYS A 38 -5.98 1.45 13.67
N PRO A 39 -6.83 0.95 14.58
CA PRO A 39 -6.37 0.36 15.82
C PRO A 39 -5.45 -0.82 15.53
N TYR A 40 -4.57 -1.15 16.49
CA TYR A 40 -3.65 -2.29 16.39
C TYR A 40 -4.40 -3.54 15.92
N MET A 41 -4.11 -3.95 14.68
CA MET A 41 -4.57 -5.23 14.18
C MET A 41 -3.76 -6.28 14.91
N LEU A 42 -4.38 -6.94 15.87
CA LEU A 42 -3.83 -8.12 16.54
C LEU A 42 -4.14 -9.33 15.66
N PRO A 43 -3.24 -10.32 15.54
CA PRO A 43 -3.58 -11.58 14.91
C PRO A 43 -4.73 -12.16 15.73
N GLY A 44 -5.84 -12.50 15.07
CA GLY A 44 -6.86 -13.31 15.73
C GLY A 44 -6.21 -14.59 16.25
N ASP A 45 -6.66 -15.09 17.40
CA ASP A 45 -6.17 -16.32 18.02
C ASP A 45 -6.37 -17.49 17.04
N ARG A 46 -5.33 -17.81 16.26
CA ARG A 46 -5.44 -18.70 15.10
C ARG A 46 -5.32 -20.17 15.45
N ALA A 47 -5.02 -20.52 16.70
CA ALA A 47 -4.99 -21.91 17.15
C ALA A 47 -5.06 -22.03 18.68
N PRO A 48 -6.19 -22.47 19.28
CA PRO A 48 -6.24 -22.82 20.70
C PRO A 48 -5.23 -23.91 21.10
N ALA A 49 -4.82 -24.74 20.14
CA ALA A 49 -3.89 -25.85 20.35
C ALA A 49 -2.41 -25.47 20.31
N HIS A 50 -2.07 -24.30 19.73
CA HIS A 50 -0.70 -23.81 19.58
C HIS A 50 -0.67 -22.30 19.81
N PRO A 51 -0.62 -21.83 21.06
CA PRO A 51 -0.55 -20.41 21.34
C PRO A 51 0.77 -19.87 20.81
N THR A 52 0.72 -19.16 19.69
CA THR A 52 1.82 -18.29 19.28
C THR A 52 1.85 -17.15 20.28
N GLN A 53 2.91 -17.06 21.11
CA GLN A 53 3.12 -15.87 21.93
C GLN A 53 3.34 -14.70 20.99
N TYR A 54 2.29 -13.91 20.82
CA TYR A 54 2.36 -12.67 20.06
C TYR A 54 3.10 -11.63 20.89
N ALA A 55 4.22 -11.15 20.38
CA ALA A 55 5.11 -10.24 21.10
C ALA A 55 4.58 -8.79 21.19
N GLY A 56 3.32 -8.54 20.83
CA GLY A 56 2.71 -7.21 20.82
C GLY A 56 3.02 -6.38 19.56
N GLU A 57 3.71 -6.97 18.57
CA GLU A 57 4.13 -6.30 17.33
C GLU A 57 2.95 -6.10 16.34
N PRO A 58 2.60 -4.88 15.91
CA PRO A 58 1.43 -4.65 15.04
C PRO A 58 1.40 -5.60 13.83
N THR A 59 0.27 -6.26 13.57
CA THR A 59 0.14 -7.20 12.42
C THR A 59 0.18 -6.48 11.08
N PHE A 60 0.01 -5.15 11.09
CA PHE A 60 0.06 -4.33 9.90
C PHE A 60 1.22 -3.34 10.03
N LEU A 61 2.24 -3.55 9.20
CA LEU A 61 3.40 -2.68 9.09
C LEU A 61 3.70 -2.41 7.62
N CYS A 62 3.99 -1.16 7.31
CA CYS A 62 4.53 -0.74 6.03
C CYS A 62 6.04 -1.02 6.00
N LEU A 63 6.60 -1.14 4.80
CA LEU A 63 8.05 -1.28 4.63
C LEU A 63 8.79 -0.07 5.23
N ASP A 64 9.96 -0.29 5.82
CA ASP A 64 10.81 0.73 6.45
C ASP A 64 11.40 1.66 5.36
N PRO A 65 11.39 3.01 5.52
CA PRO A 65 11.93 3.92 4.50
C PRO A 65 13.42 3.72 4.25
N ASN A 66 14.15 3.31 5.28
CA ASN A 66 15.60 3.23 5.30
C ASN A 66 16.10 1.90 4.73
N ILE A 67 15.19 0.97 4.43
CA ILE A 67 15.51 -0.34 3.85
C ILE A 67 14.94 -0.37 2.43
N PRO A 68 15.71 0.06 1.42
CA PRO A 68 15.25 0.05 0.05
C PRO A 68 15.05 -1.37 -0.47
N GLU A 69 13.92 -1.62 -1.12
CA GLU A 69 13.70 -2.88 -1.82
C GLU A 69 14.56 -2.96 -3.08
N THR A 70 15.12 -4.14 -3.35
CA THR A 70 15.94 -4.40 -4.54
C THR A 70 15.45 -5.61 -5.32
N GLY A 71 15.78 -5.65 -6.62
CA GLY A 71 15.51 -6.79 -7.50
C GLY A 71 14.04 -7.24 -7.49
N GLU A 72 13.82 -8.51 -7.19
CA GLU A 72 12.50 -9.13 -7.19
C GLU A 72 11.55 -8.59 -6.11
N GLN A 73 12.07 -8.13 -4.97
CA GLN A 73 11.24 -7.59 -3.90
C GLN A 73 10.52 -6.34 -4.40
N ARG A 74 11.26 -5.42 -5.04
CA ARG A 74 10.70 -4.19 -5.61
C ARG A 74 9.65 -4.45 -6.71
N LEU A 75 9.82 -5.51 -7.50
CA LEU A 75 8.84 -5.90 -8.53
C LEU A 75 7.53 -6.42 -7.92
N LYS A 76 7.61 -7.07 -6.75
CA LYS A 76 6.46 -7.64 -6.02
C LYS A 76 5.91 -6.68 -4.96
N SER A 77 6.53 -5.51 -4.78
CA SER A 77 6.11 -4.53 -3.79
C SER A 77 4.66 -4.07 -3.98
N SER A 78 3.99 -3.87 -2.85
CA SER A 78 2.61 -3.39 -2.81
C SER A 78 2.48 -1.88 -3.05
N HIS A 79 3.59 -1.14 -2.96
CA HIS A 79 3.62 0.29 -3.26
C HIS A 79 4.48 0.59 -4.50
N GLY A 80 4.26 1.78 -5.07
CA GLY A 80 5.06 2.32 -6.17
C GLY A 80 6.34 2.95 -5.67
N ASP A 81 7.17 3.35 -6.62
CA ASP A 81 8.31 4.22 -6.36
C ASP A 81 7.82 5.66 -6.07
N GLU A 82 8.58 6.44 -5.30
CA GLU A 82 8.20 7.80 -4.89
C GLU A 82 8.06 8.76 -6.09
N ASP A 83 8.73 8.46 -7.20
CA ASP A 83 8.69 9.20 -8.46
C ASP A 83 7.58 8.72 -9.42
N CYS A 84 6.90 7.61 -9.13
CA CYS A 84 5.72 7.22 -9.89
C CYS A 84 4.74 6.37 -9.07
N CYS A 85 3.81 7.05 -8.40
CA CYS A 85 2.78 6.42 -7.59
C CYS A 85 1.50 7.26 -7.54
N TYR A 86 0.44 6.71 -6.94
CA TYR A 86 -0.80 7.45 -6.72
C TYR A 86 -1.23 7.48 -5.25
N THR A 87 -1.93 8.54 -4.88
CA THR A 87 -2.61 8.67 -3.59
C THR A 87 -4.11 8.90 -3.78
N HIS A 88 -4.86 8.83 -2.68
CA HIS A 88 -6.28 9.17 -2.69
C HIS A 88 -6.44 10.67 -2.44
N CYS A 89 -7.08 11.37 -3.35
CA CYS A 89 -7.39 12.79 -3.23
C CYS A 89 -8.86 13.06 -3.58
N GLY A 90 -9.38 14.23 -3.26
CA GLY A 90 -10.79 14.55 -3.50
C GLY A 90 -11.77 13.76 -2.62
N SER A 91 -12.96 13.46 -3.16
CA SER A 91 -14.04 12.83 -2.41
C SER A 91 -13.88 11.30 -2.25
N ALA A 92 -14.41 10.74 -1.17
CA ALA A 92 -14.32 9.31 -0.88
C ALA A 92 -14.87 8.45 -2.05
N GLY A 93 -13.99 7.69 -2.72
CA GLY A 93 -14.35 6.81 -3.83
C GLY A 93 -14.20 7.41 -5.22
N ARG A 94 -13.87 8.71 -5.33
CA ARG A 94 -13.60 9.39 -6.61
C ARG A 94 -12.50 10.43 -6.43
N GLY A 95 -11.29 10.03 -6.83
CA GLY A 95 -10.11 10.88 -6.93
C GLY A 95 -8.84 10.10 -6.58
N LEU A 96 -8.10 9.71 -7.62
CA LEU A 96 -6.73 9.28 -7.50
C LEU A 96 -5.85 10.42 -8.00
N CYS A 97 -4.89 10.83 -7.19
CA CYS A 97 -3.88 11.80 -7.59
C CYS A 97 -2.63 11.02 -7.92
N VAL A 98 -2.26 11.02 -9.20
CA VAL A 98 -1.07 10.34 -9.69
C VAL A 98 0.06 11.35 -9.80
N ASN A 99 1.23 10.99 -9.27
CA ASN A 99 2.45 11.76 -9.44
C ASN A 99 3.47 10.89 -10.16
N CYS A 100 3.55 11.04 -11.48
CA CYS A 100 4.54 10.39 -12.33
C CYS A 100 5.11 11.44 -13.32
N PRO A 101 6.04 12.32 -12.90
CA PRO A 101 6.66 13.29 -13.78
C PRO A 101 7.27 12.61 -15.02
N GLY A 102 6.93 13.13 -16.21
CA GLY A 102 7.49 12.66 -17.48
C GLY A 102 6.78 11.48 -18.14
N ARG A 103 5.62 11.03 -17.63
CA ARG A 103 4.77 10.04 -18.30
C ARG A 103 3.37 10.62 -18.55
N PRO A 104 2.79 10.49 -19.76
CA PRO A 104 1.44 10.99 -20.04
C PRO A 104 0.42 10.27 -19.14
N SER A 105 -0.50 11.05 -18.59
CA SER A 105 -1.57 10.64 -17.68
C SER A 105 -2.87 10.33 -18.42
#